data_AF-A0A5P2BYJ0-F1
#
_entry.id   AF-A0A5P2BYJ0-F1
#
_cell.length_a   1.000
_cell.length_b   1.000
_cell.length_c   1.000
_cell.angle_alpha   90.00
_cell.angle_beta   90.00
_cell.angle_gamma   90.00
#
_symmetry.space_group_name_H-M   'P 1'
#
loop_
_entity.id
_entity.type
_entity.pdbx_description
1 polymer ?
#
loop_
_entity_poly.entity_id
_entity_poly.type
_entity_poly.pdbx_seq_one_letter_code
_entity_poly.pdbx_strand_id
1 'polypeptide(L)'
;MSSTTLNTPAVRTAPAYRLSTKGVIRSEWHKLWTLRSTWITLITASALVLAVGITMGSTYDGDDSEIDTVVFTLFGTQLSQICLAVLGILVTAGEYSTGMIRSSLAAVPRRAPVLWSKAGVFTAVAFTVSLATNIVTFLVAQIWLADTDKELALTDPGVFGALTTSAVSLTLLSLIALGLGALFRSVPGAIGAFVATVLILPEVLSMLPFGAVDTAMKYFPAQAASSLGSVARVEDAVAPGTAVFTLALWAAAIMAAATTLLKRRDV
;
A
#
# COMPACT_ATOMS: atom_id res chain seq x y z
N MET A 1 -18.24 -73.48 12.20
CA MET A 1 -18.05 -72.45 11.15
C MET A 1 -18.63 -71.15 11.68
N SER A 2 -17.80 -70.29 12.26
CA SER A 2 -18.23 -68.99 12.79
C SER A 2 -17.92 -67.92 11.74
N SER A 3 -18.96 -67.32 11.17
CA SER A 3 -18.86 -66.25 10.18
C SER A 3 -18.60 -64.91 10.89
N THR A 4 -17.36 -64.43 10.82
CA THR A 4 -17.00 -63.07 11.27
C THR A 4 -17.48 -62.06 10.23
N THR A 5 -18.51 -61.29 10.56
CA THR A 5 -18.96 -60.15 9.76
C THR A 5 -18.00 -58.97 9.97
N LEU A 6 -17.27 -58.59 8.92
CA LEU A 6 -16.44 -57.39 8.89
C LEU A 6 -17.34 -56.15 8.91
N ASN A 7 -17.39 -55.49 10.05
CA ASN A 7 -18.10 -54.22 10.21
C ASN A 7 -17.30 -53.13 9.47
N THR A 8 -17.73 -52.79 8.26
CA THR A 8 -17.08 -51.76 7.45
C THR A 8 -17.39 -50.40 8.09
N PRO A 9 -16.39 -49.62 8.56
CA PRO A 9 -16.66 -48.35 9.20
C PRO A 9 -17.35 -47.41 8.20
N ALA A 10 -18.52 -46.91 8.57
CA ALA A 10 -19.23 -45.91 7.77
C ALA A 10 -18.32 -44.68 7.57
N VAL A 11 -17.98 -44.38 6.33
CA VAL A 11 -17.24 -43.17 5.96
C VAL A 11 -18.12 -41.98 6.32
N ARG A 12 -17.83 -41.33 7.45
CA ARG A 12 -18.46 -40.06 7.81
C ARG A 12 -17.99 -39.02 6.80
N THR A 13 -18.83 -38.72 5.81
CA THR A 13 -18.62 -37.56 4.93
C THR A 13 -18.66 -36.31 5.80
N ALA A 14 -17.49 -35.75 6.11
CA ALA A 14 -17.40 -34.47 6.79
C ALA A 14 -18.22 -33.43 6.00
N PRO A 15 -19.03 -32.59 6.66
CA PRO A 15 -19.83 -31.60 5.96
C PRO A 15 -18.91 -30.74 5.10
N ALA A 16 -19.28 -30.54 3.83
CA ALA A 16 -18.55 -29.68 2.91
C ALA A 16 -18.64 -28.23 3.42
N TYR A 17 -17.72 -27.84 4.31
CA TYR A 17 -17.64 -26.47 4.81
C TYR A 17 -17.23 -25.56 3.66
N ARG A 18 -18.23 -25.02 2.95
CA ARG A 18 -18.02 -24.06 1.89
C ARG A 18 -17.59 -22.75 2.54
N LEU A 19 -16.29 -22.47 2.51
CA LEU A 19 -15.74 -21.21 2.97
C LEU A 19 -16.38 -20.05 2.19
N SER A 20 -17.15 -19.25 2.92
CA SER A 20 -17.71 -17.99 2.42
C SER A 20 -16.61 -16.95 2.25
N THR A 21 -16.74 -16.07 1.24
CA THR A 21 -15.86 -14.91 1.03
C THR A 21 -15.70 -14.06 2.29
N LYS A 22 -16.77 -13.93 3.09
CA LYS A 22 -16.72 -13.21 4.38
C LYS A 22 -15.78 -13.88 5.39
N GLY A 23 -15.72 -15.20 5.40
CA GLY A 23 -14.82 -15.97 6.26
C GLY A 23 -13.35 -15.76 5.88
N VAL A 24 -13.06 -15.67 4.58
CA VAL A 24 -11.70 -15.39 4.08
C VAL A 24 -11.26 -13.98 4.47
N ILE A 25 -12.11 -12.97 4.27
CA ILE A 25 -11.81 -11.59 4.67
C ILE A 25 -11.57 -11.50 6.18
N ARG A 26 -12.42 -12.14 7.00
CA ARG A 26 -12.26 -12.13 8.46
C ARG A 26 -10.96 -12.81 8.91
N SER A 27 -10.58 -13.90 8.25
CA SER A 27 -9.30 -14.59 8.48
C SER A 27 -8.13 -13.65 8.18
N GLU A 28 -8.13 -13.01 7.01
CA GLU A 28 -7.05 -12.11 6.61
C GLU A 28 -6.96 -10.87 7.51
N TRP A 29 -8.09 -10.35 7.98
CA TRP A 29 -8.12 -9.28 8.99
C TRP A 29 -7.44 -9.69 10.29
N HIS A 30 -7.74 -10.89 10.79
CA HIS A 30 -7.14 -11.37 12.04
C HIS A 30 -5.65 -11.68 11.86
N LYS A 31 -5.25 -12.27 10.73
CA LYS A 31 -3.83 -12.49 10.40
C LYS A 31 -3.06 -11.17 10.40
N LEU A 32 -3.56 -10.16 9.67
CA LEU A 32 -2.88 -8.88 9.55
C LEU A 32 -2.61 -8.25 10.92
N TRP A 33 -3.59 -8.27 11.83
CA TRP A 33 -3.44 -7.71 13.18
C TRP A 33 -2.71 -8.59 14.19
N THR A 34 -2.53 -9.89 13.93
CA THR A 34 -1.78 -10.79 14.83
C THR A 34 -0.27 -10.80 14.56
N LEU A 35 0.16 -10.34 13.37
CA LEU A 35 1.57 -10.23 13.05
C LEU A 35 2.19 -8.99 13.73
N ARG A 36 3.25 -9.20 14.53
CA ARG A 36 4.03 -8.11 15.15
C ARG A 36 4.60 -7.14 14.12
N SER A 37 5.04 -7.66 12.97
CA SER A 37 5.57 -6.85 11.87
C SER A 37 4.56 -5.81 11.39
N THR A 38 3.27 -6.12 11.40
CA THR A 38 2.23 -5.18 10.95
C THR A 38 2.19 -3.95 11.83
N TRP A 39 2.05 -4.11 13.15
CA TRP A 39 1.96 -2.98 14.06
C TRP A 39 3.29 -2.22 14.14
N ILE A 40 4.42 -2.92 14.15
CA ILE A 40 5.74 -2.27 14.13
C ILE A 40 5.87 -1.40 12.89
N THR A 41 5.60 -1.95 11.69
CA THR A 41 5.75 -1.19 10.45
C THR A 41 4.73 -0.06 10.31
N LEU A 42 3.47 -0.24 10.72
CA LEU A 42 2.48 0.84 10.72
C LEU A 42 2.85 1.96 11.70
N ILE A 43 3.27 1.62 12.93
CA ILE A 43 3.70 2.61 13.92
C ILE A 43 4.95 3.34 13.43
N THR A 44 5.94 2.64 12.91
CA THR A 44 7.14 3.26 12.34
C THR A 44 6.80 4.18 11.17
N ALA A 45 5.94 3.74 10.24
CA ALA A 45 5.48 4.55 9.12
C ALA A 45 4.82 5.84 9.61
N SER A 46 3.86 5.75 10.54
CA SER A 46 3.17 6.92 11.11
C SER A 46 4.10 7.83 11.92
N ALA A 47 5.00 7.24 12.71
CA ALA A 47 5.97 7.99 13.51
C ALA A 47 6.94 8.79 12.63
N LEU A 48 7.36 8.25 11.49
CA LEU A 48 8.22 8.98 10.54
C LEU A 48 7.50 10.18 9.92
N VAL A 49 6.23 10.03 9.52
CA VAL A 49 5.43 11.17 9.01
C VAL A 49 5.28 12.24 10.09
N LEU A 50 4.89 11.84 11.30
CA LEU A 50 4.72 12.76 12.43
C LEU A 50 6.02 13.46 12.81
N ALA A 51 7.11 12.72 12.96
CA ALA A 51 8.40 13.29 13.35
C ALA A 51 8.88 14.34 12.34
N VAL A 52 8.84 14.02 11.04
CA VAL A 52 9.26 14.96 9.99
C VAL A 52 8.31 16.16 9.94
N GLY A 53 6.99 15.95 9.97
CA GLY A 53 6.03 17.06 9.92
C GLY A 53 6.14 18.01 11.13
N ILE A 54 6.39 17.47 12.33
CA ILE A 54 6.67 18.28 13.53
C ILE A 54 7.97 19.05 13.35
N THR A 55 9.04 18.40 12.88
CA THR A 55 10.32 19.07 12.62
C THR A 55 10.13 20.23 11.64
N MET A 56 9.52 19.96 10.48
CA MET A 56 9.25 20.97 9.45
C MET A 56 8.44 22.16 9.99
N GLY A 57 7.37 21.91 10.76
CA GLY A 57 6.60 22.99 11.37
C GLY A 57 7.39 23.78 12.43
N SER A 58 8.16 23.10 13.27
CA SER A 58 8.90 23.73 14.37
C SER A 58 10.13 24.52 13.95
N THR A 59 10.72 24.20 12.79
CA THR A 59 11.92 24.85 12.26
C THR A 59 11.61 25.84 11.14
N TYR A 60 10.33 26.15 10.92
CA TYR A 60 9.93 27.04 9.85
C TYR A 60 10.37 28.49 10.15
N ASP A 61 11.11 29.09 9.21
CA ASP A 61 11.66 30.44 9.33
C ASP A 61 11.22 31.40 8.20
N GLY A 62 10.41 30.92 7.25
CA GLY A 62 9.87 31.69 6.13
C GLY A 62 10.56 31.49 4.77
N ASP A 63 11.66 30.75 4.69
CA ASP A 63 12.42 30.60 3.42
C ASP A 63 11.67 29.72 2.39
N ASP A 64 10.87 28.75 2.86
CA ASP A 64 10.16 27.78 2.01
C ASP A 64 8.76 28.26 1.53
N SER A 65 8.50 29.57 1.47
CA SER A 65 7.18 30.17 1.15
C SER A 65 6.51 29.63 -0.14
N GLU A 66 7.30 29.24 -1.14
CA GLU A 66 6.81 28.71 -2.42
C GLU A 66 6.28 27.25 -2.35
N ILE A 67 6.66 26.49 -1.31
CA ILE A 67 6.24 25.10 -1.16
C ILE A 67 4.84 25.04 -0.56
N ASP A 68 3.96 24.29 -1.21
CA ASP A 68 2.61 24.00 -0.73
C ASP A 68 2.63 23.46 0.71
N THR A 69 1.85 24.08 1.60
CA THR A 69 1.80 23.75 3.04
C THR A 69 1.52 22.27 3.30
N VAL A 70 0.65 21.63 2.53
CA VAL A 70 0.31 20.21 2.75
C VAL A 70 1.51 19.33 2.36
N VAL A 71 2.18 19.64 1.26
CA VAL A 71 3.41 18.94 0.84
C VAL A 71 4.52 19.12 1.89
N PHE A 72 4.70 20.35 2.36
CA PHE A 72 5.70 20.70 3.38
C PHE A 72 5.47 19.91 4.68
N THR A 73 4.25 19.93 5.20
CA THR A 73 3.89 19.24 6.46
C THR A 73 3.88 17.72 6.33
N LEU A 74 3.60 17.18 5.14
CA LEU A 74 3.58 15.74 4.87
C LEU A 74 4.85 15.19 4.22
N PHE A 75 5.97 15.94 4.25
CA PHE A 75 7.21 15.49 3.62
C PHE A 75 7.69 14.10 4.13
N GLY A 76 7.39 13.76 5.39
CA GLY A 76 7.69 12.45 5.96
C GLY A 76 6.95 11.26 5.32
N THR A 77 5.93 11.52 4.49
CA THR A 77 5.23 10.47 3.72
C THR A 77 6.16 9.74 2.75
N GLN A 78 7.23 10.38 2.27
CA GLN A 78 8.26 9.74 1.44
C GLN A 78 8.95 8.58 2.16
N LEU A 79 9.20 8.72 3.47
CA LEU A 79 9.79 7.65 4.28
C LEU A 79 8.75 6.57 4.63
N SER A 80 7.53 7.02 4.97
CA SER A 80 6.39 6.13 5.26
C SER A 80 6.04 5.22 4.07
N GLN A 81 6.18 5.72 2.84
CA GLN A 81 5.99 4.95 1.62
C GLN A 81 6.82 3.67 1.60
N ILE A 82 8.09 3.74 2.01
CA ILE A 82 8.98 2.57 2.05
C ILE A 82 8.48 1.56 3.08
N CYS A 83 8.11 2.03 4.28
CA CYS A 83 7.55 1.18 5.32
C CYS A 83 6.28 0.46 4.85
N LEU A 84 5.32 1.20 4.28
CA LEU A 84 4.06 0.63 3.82
C LEU A 84 4.24 -0.29 2.61
N ALA A 85 5.17 0.01 1.70
CA ALA A 85 5.53 -0.89 0.60
C ALA A 85 6.11 -2.21 1.12
N VAL A 86 7.02 -2.15 2.09
CA VAL A 86 7.58 -3.35 2.75
C VAL A 86 6.47 -4.15 3.44
N LEU A 87 5.55 -3.47 4.15
CA LEU A 87 4.41 -4.15 4.77
C LEU A 87 3.53 -4.85 3.72
N GLY A 88 3.22 -4.18 2.61
CA GLY A 88 2.48 -4.75 1.49
C GLY A 88 3.15 -6.01 0.96
N ILE A 89 4.47 -5.97 0.74
CA ILE A 89 5.27 -7.14 0.32
C ILE A 89 5.19 -8.26 1.36
N LEU A 90 5.32 -7.96 2.66
CA LEU A 90 5.29 -8.95 3.74
C LEU A 90 3.92 -9.65 3.85
N VAL A 91 2.81 -8.93 3.60
CA VAL A 91 1.44 -9.49 3.62
C VAL A 91 1.27 -10.66 2.63
N THR A 92 2.04 -10.69 1.56
CA THR A 92 2.02 -11.75 0.54
C THR A 92 3.27 -12.62 0.58
N ALA A 93 4.46 -12.05 0.31
CA ALA A 93 5.71 -12.79 0.24
C ALA A 93 6.11 -13.42 1.60
N GLY A 94 5.66 -12.87 2.73
CA GLY A 94 5.91 -13.43 4.06
C GLY A 94 5.25 -14.79 4.32
N GLU A 95 4.14 -15.08 3.63
CA GLU A 95 3.53 -16.42 3.71
C GLU A 95 4.32 -17.48 2.94
N TYR A 96 5.10 -17.07 1.94
CA TYR A 96 6.00 -17.96 1.20
C TYR A 96 7.27 -18.27 2.01
N SER A 97 7.83 -17.27 2.70
CA SER A 97 9.03 -17.49 3.54
C SER A 97 8.75 -18.39 4.75
N THR A 98 7.54 -18.35 5.30
CA THR A 98 7.13 -19.15 6.47
C THR A 98 6.46 -20.48 6.09
N GLY A 99 6.16 -20.72 4.82
CA GLY A 99 5.42 -21.91 4.36
C GLY A 99 3.91 -21.88 4.65
N MET A 100 3.39 -20.82 5.28
CA MET A 100 1.96 -20.64 5.62
C MET A 100 1.05 -20.61 4.39
N ILE A 101 1.61 -20.31 3.22
CA ILE A 101 0.85 -20.31 1.97
C ILE A 101 0.22 -21.69 1.67
N ARG A 102 0.88 -22.80 2.05
CA ARG A 102 0.36 -24.16 1.82
C ARG A 102 -0.88 -24.46 2.65
N SER A 103 -0.89 -24.07 3.93
CA SER A 103 -2.05 -24.26 4.79
C SER A 103 -3.23 -23.36 4.36
N SER A 104 -2.93 -22.13 3.94
CA SER A 104 -3.97 -21.20 3.46
C SER A 104 -4.66 -21.70 2.18
N LEU A 105 -3.89 -22.26 1.24
CA LEU A 105 -4.44 -22.81 -0.01
C LEU A 105 -5.08 -24.18 0.16
N ALA A 106 -4.66 -24.97 1.15
CA ALA A 106 -5.36 -26.21 1.53
C ALA A 106 -6.74 -25.90 2.11
N ALA A 107 -6.87 -24.83 2.91
CA ALA A 107 -8.14 -24.38 3.44
C ALA A 107 -9.05 -23.78 2.36
N VAL A 108 -8.53 -22.89 1.51
CA VAL A 108 -9.29 -22.22 0.43
C VAL A 108 -8.78 -22.69 -0.94
N PRO A 109 -9.37 -23.73 -1.55
CA PRO A 109 -8.88 -24.28 -2.81
C PRO A 109 -9.01 -23.29 -3.99
N ARG A 110 -9.90 -22.29 -3.88
CA ARG A 110 -9.98 -21.17 -4.83
C ARG A 110 -8.91 -20.12 -4.47
N ARG A 111 -7.80 -20.13 -5.19
CA ARG A 111 -6.61 -19.30 -4.90
C ARG A 111 -6.81 -17.78 -5.04
N ALA A 112 -7.64 -17.35 -6.00
CA ALA A 112 -7.84 -15.92 -6.28
C ALA A 112 -8.58 -15.15 -5.15
N PRO A 113 -9.67 -15.68 -4.55
CA PRO A 113 -10.32 -15.06 -3.39
C PRO A 113 -9.38 -14.71 -2.24
N VAL A 114 -8.33 -15.51 -1.99
CA VAL A 114 -7.37 -15.25 -0.90
C VAL A 114 -6.56 -13.98 -1.18
N LEU A 115 -5.98 -13.87 -2.38
CA LEU A 115 -5.17 -12.71 -2.76
C LEU A 115 -6.01 -11.41 -2.78
N TRP A 116 -7.22 -11.45 -3.32
CA TRP A 116 -8.11 -10.28 -3.34
C TRP A 116 -8.64 -9.92 -1.94
N SER A 117 -8.84 -10.89 -1.06
CA SER A 117 -9.19 -10.61 0.35
C SER A 117 -8.04 -9.93 1.09
N LYS A 118 -6.80 -10.40 0.88
CA LYS A 118 -5.59 -9.74 1.41
C LYS A 118 -5.47 -8.30 0.91
N ALA A 119 -5.61 -8.10 -0.40
CA ALA A 119 -5.57 -6.78 -1.01
C ALA A 119 -6.64 -5.85 -0.41
N GLY A 120 -7.91 -6.29 -0.33
CA GLY A 120 -8.99 -5.47 0.24
C GLY A 120 -8.77 -5.11 1.71
N VAL A 121 -8.36 -6.09 2.53
CA VAL A 121 -8.05 -5.85 3.96
C VAL A 121 -6.86 -4.90 4.11
N PHE A 122 -5.78 -5.13 3.35
CA PHE A 122 -4.58 -4.29 3.39
C PHE A 122 -4.89 -2.87 2.94
N THR A 123 -5.61 -2.69 1.83
CA THR A 123 -6.02 -1.37 1.32
C THR A 123 -6.83 -0.61 2.36
N ALA A 124 -7.80 -1.27 3.02
CA ALA A 124 -8.61 -0.62 4.05
C ALA A 124 -7.75 -0.14 5.24
N VAL A 125 -6.83 -0.98 5.72
CA VAL A 125 -5.95 -0.63 6.85
C VAL A 125 -4.94 0.44 6.46
N ALA A 126 -4.21 0.26 5.36
CA ALA A 126 -3.22 1.21 4.88
C ALA A 126 -3.84 2.59 4.62
N PHE A 127 -4.98 2.64 3.94
CA PHE A 127 -5.68 3.90 3.68
C PHE A 127 -6.13 4.58 4.97
N THR A 128 -6.75 3.84 5.89
CA THR A 128 -7.26 4.41 7.15
C THR A 128 -6.12 4.94 8.01
N VAL A 129 -5.03 4.18 8.13
CA VAL A 129 -3.86 4.59 8.93
C VAL A 129 -3.16 5.76 8.27
N SER A 130 -2.89 5.74 6.97
CA SER A 130 -2.26 6.85 6.24
C SER A 130 -3.10 8.12 6.31
N LEU A 131 -4.42 8.03 6.14
CA LEU A 131 -5.32 9.19 6.24
C LEU A 131 -5.32 9.76 7.66
N ALA A 132 -5.45 8.90 8.68
CA ALA A 132 -5.40 9.33 10.08
C ALA A 132 -4.06 10.00 10.41
N THR A 133 -2.94 9.39 9.99
CA THR A 133 -1.61 9.97 10.16
C THR A 133 -1.50 11.33 9.45
N ASN A 134 -1.93 11.43 8.20
CA ASN A 134 -1.87 12.69 7.44
C ASN A 134 -2.66 13.81 8.14
N ILE A 135 -3.88 13.51 8.62
CA ILE A 135 -4.71 14.48 9.35
C ILE A 135 -4.02 14.89 10.67
N VAL A 136 -3.54 13.92 11.46
CA VAL A 136 -2.89 14.21 12.74
C VAL A 136 -1.60 15.00 12.53
N THR A 137 -0.74 14.61 11.59
CA THR A 137 0.51 15.33 11.27
C THR A 137 0.22 16.75 10.83
N PHE A 138 -0.74 16.95 9.92
CA PHE A 138 -1.13 18.27 9.46
C PHE A 138 -1.60 19.15 10.64
N LEU A 139 -2.54 18.66 11.45
CA LEU A 139 -3.07 19.42 12.59
C LEU A 139 -1.99 19.75 13.63
N VAL A 140 -1.07 18.83 13.90
CA VAL A 140 0.03 19.05 14.84
C VAL A 140 1.04 20.05 14.28
N ALA A 141 1.37 19.98 12.99
CA ALA A 141 2.28 20.92 12.36
C ALA A 141 1.71 22.35 12.33
N GLN A 142 0.40 22.49 12.12
CA GLN A 142 -0.30 23.78 12.12
C GLN A 142 -0.23 24.54 13.47
N ILE A 143 0.05 23.85 14.59
CA ILE A 143 0.27 24.51 15.89
C ILE A 143 1.48 25.46 15.84
N TRP A 144 2.50 25.10 15.06
CA TRP A 144 3.73 25.89 14.92
C TRP A 144 3.68 26.87 13.75
N LEU A 145 2.83 26.58 12.76
CA LEU A 145 2.66 27.39 11.55
C LEU A 145 1.56 28.46 11.70
N ALA A 146 0.91 28.53 12.87
CA ALA A 146 -0.04 29.59 13.18
C ALA A 146 0.64 30.97 13.07
N ASP A 147 -0.08 31.96 12.54
CA ASP A 147 0.42 33.32 12.29
C ASP A 147 1.57 33.41 11.27
N THR A 148 1.79 32.35 10.46
CA THR A 148 2.76 32.34 9.36
C THR A 148 2.08 32.31 7.99
N ASP A 149 2.85 32.47 6.91
CA ASP A 149 2.36 32.34 5.53
C ASP A 149 1.93 30.90 5.15
N LYS A 150 2.17 29.92 6.04
CA LYS A 150 1.75 28.51 5.90
C LYS A 150 0.58 28.11 6.80
N GLU A 151 -0.05 29.08 7.45
CA GLU A 151 -1.29 28.82 8.19
C GLU A 151 -2.39 28.36 7.23
N LEU A 152 -2.95 27.17 7.49
CA LEU A 152 -4.01 26.58 6.69
C LEU A 152 -4.95 25.78 7.60
N ALA A 153 -6.26 25.98 7.44
CA ALA A 153 -7.26 25.21 8.16
C ALA A 153 -7.62 23.92 7.40
N LEU A 154 -8.01 22.88 8.13
CA LEU A 154 -8.49 21.62 7.53
C LEU A 154 -9.74 21.82 6.64
N THR A 155 -10.51 22.87 6.93
CA THR A 155 -11.72 23.26 6.20
C THR A 155 -11.44 24.07 4.95
N ASP A 156 -10.19 24.49 4.73
CA ASP A 156 -9.86 25.30 3.57
C ASP A 156 -10.00 24.49 2.28
N PRO A 157 -10.40 25.15 1.17
CA PRO A 157 -10.61 24.47 -0.10
C PRO A 157 -9.38 23.68 -0.53
N GLY A 158 -9.56 22.38 -0.79
CA GLY A 158 -8.51 21.51 -1.31
C GLY A 158 -7.64 20.80 -0.26
N VAL A 159 -7.57 21.28 0.98
CA VAL A 159 -6.70 20.71 2.04
C VAL A 159 -7.07 19.25 2.34
N PHE A 160 -8.33 19.00 2.69
CA PHE A 160 -8.79 17.63 2.96
C PHE A 160 -8.65 16.71 1.73
N GLY A 161 -8.82 17.28 0.52
CA GLY A 161 -8.60 16.57 -0.74
C GLY A 161 -7.13 16.18 -0.94
N ALA A 162 -6.19 17.07 -0.63
CA ALA A 162 -4.76 16.80 -0.66
C ALA A 162 -4.38 15.70 0.35
N LEU A 163 -4.81 15.81 1.61
CA LEU A 163 -4.57 14.78 2.64
C LEU A 163 -5.10 13.40 2.22
N THR A 164 -6.30 13.38 1.63
CA THR A 164 -6.94 12.15 1.14
C THR A 164 -6.20 11.57 -0.05
N THR A 165 -5.85 12.38 -1.05
CA THR A 165 -5.14 11.91 -2.24
C THR A 165 -3.72 11.43 -1.93
N SER A 166 -3.04 12.03 -0.94
CA SER A 166 -1.78 11.53 -0.38
C SER A 166 -1.96 10.14 0.26
N ALA A 167 -3.00 9.96 1.08
CA ALA A 167 -3.28 8.64 1.67
C ALA A 167 -3.64 7.58 0.60
N VAL A 168 -4.37 7.98 -0.44
CA VAL A 168 -4.67 7.12 -1.60
C VAL A 168 -3.38 6.73 -2.34
N SER A 169 -2.47 7.68 -2.60
CA SER A 169 -1.24 7.41 -3.34
C SER A 169 -0.34 6.42 -2.60
N LEU A 170 -0.12 6.62 -1.30
CA LEU A 170 0.62 5.70 -0.43
C LEU A 170 0.01 4.30 -0.44
N THR A 171 -1.32 4.22 -0.37
CA THR A 171 -2.04 2.95 -0.36
C THR A 171 -1.90 2.21 -1.68
N LEU A 172 -2.05 2.90 -2.83
CA LEU A 172 -1.94 2.29 -4.15
C LEU A 172 -0.51 1.86 -4.48
N LEU A 173 0.50 2.64 -4.10
CA LEU A 173 1.91 2.26 -4.21
C LEU A 173 2.23 1.03 -3.36
N SER A 174 1.68 0.97 -2.14
CA SER A 174 1.84 -0.19 -1.28
C SER A 174 1.08 -1.42 -1.80
N LEU A 175 -0.02 -1.21 -2.51
CA LEU A 175 -0.76 -2.29 -3.17
C LEU A 175 0.00 -2.84 -4.40
N ILE A 176 0.69 -1.98 -5.14
CA ILE A 176 1.68 -2.39 -6.15
C ILE A 176 2.74 -3.28 -5.51
N ALA A 177 3.32 -2.85 -4.38
CA ALA A 177 4.31 -3.62 -3.63
C ALA A 177 3.76 -5.00 -3.16
N LEU A 178 2.52 -5.03 -2.66
CA LEU A 178 1.82 -6.27 -2.29
C LEU A 178 1.69 -7.24 -3.46
N GLY A 179 1.31 -6.71 -4.63
CA GLY A 179 1.22 -7.49 -5.87
C GLY A 179 2.57 -8.04 -6.32
N LEU A 180 3.65 -7.24 -6.22
CA LEU A 180 5.01 -7.70 -6.47
C LEU A 180 5.43 -8.81 -5.49
N GLY A 181 5.09 -8.67 -4.20
CA GLY A 181 5.30 -9.73 -3.20
C GLY A 181 4.64 -11.06 -3.59
N ALA A 182 3.41 -11.00 -4.10
CA ALA A 182 2.70 -12.18 -4.58
C ALA A 182 3.29 -12.76 -5.88
N LEU A 183 3.82 -11.90 -6.76
CA LEU A 183 4.41 -12.29 -8.05
C LEU A 183 5.77 -12.96 -7.87
N PHE A 184 6.66 -12.34 -7.10
CA PHE A 184 8.02 -12.82 -6.86
C PHE A 184 8.10 -13.95 -5.85
N ARG A 185 7.12 -14.07 -4.94
CA ARG A 185 7.09 -15.10 -3.87
C ARG A 185 8.33 -15.10 -2.97
N SER A 186 9.03 -13.97 -2.91
CA SER A 186 10.29 -13.78 -2.19
C SER A 186 10.35 -12.36 -1.66
N VAL A 187 10.56 -12.20 -0.35
CA VAL A 187 10.63 -10.88 0.28
C VAL A 187 11.78 -10.05 -0.29
N PRO A 188 13.04 -10.54 -0.32
CA PRO A 188 14.15 -9.76 -0.89
C PRO A 188 13.94 -9.45 -2.38
N GLY A 189 13.44 -10.42 -3.16
CA GLY A 189 13.20 -10.23 -4.59
C GLY A 189 12.13 -9.18 -4.88
N ALA A 190 11.04 -9.18 -4.11
CA ALA A 190 9.97 -8.21 -4.25
C ALA A 190 10.39 -6.80 -3.80
N ILE A 191 11.18 -6.69 -2.71
CA ILE A 191 11.74 -5.40 -2.27
C ILE A 191 12.67 -4.85 -3.36
N GLY A 192 13.61 -5.67 -3.86
CA GLY A 192 14.52 -5.27 -4.93
C GLY A 192 13.78 -4.81 -6.18
N ALA A 193 12.74 -5.53 -6.60
CA ALA A 193 11.90 -5.15 -7.73
C ALA A 193 11.17 -3.83 -7.50
N PHE A 194 10.56 -3.63 -6.32
CA PHE A 194 9.87 -2.39 -5.99
C PHE A 194 10.82 -1.19 -5.99
N VAL A 195 11.96 -1.31 -5.31
CA VAL A 195 12.96 -0.23 -5.25
C VAL A 195 13.52 0.08 -6.64
N ALA A 196 13.94 -0.93 -7.39
CA ALA A 196 14.51 -0.73 -8.72
C ALA A 196 13.51 -0.10 -9.68
N THR A 197 12.25 -0.57 -9.69
CA THR A 197 11.26 -0.11 -10.67
C THR A 197 10.53 1.15 -10.24
N VAL A 198 10.09 1.26 -8.99
CA VAL A 198 9.24 2.37 -8.53
C VAL A 198 10.08 3.55 -8.06
N LEU A 199 11.24 3.32 -7.42
CA LEU A 199 12.04 4.41 -6.85
C LEU A 199 13.18 4.84 -7.77
N ILE A 200 13.98 3.88 -8.28
CA ILE A 200 15.22 4.21 -8.99
C ILE A 200 14.97 4.48 -10.48
N LEU A 201 14.19 3.62 -11.15
CA LEU A 201 13.99 3.72 -12.59
C LEU A 201 13.44 5.09 -13.05
N PRO A 202 12.48 5.73 -12.36
CA PRO A 202 11.98 7.05 -12.78
C PRO A 202 13.07 8.13 -12.73
N GLU A 203 13.88 8.12 -11.67
CA GLU A 203 14.98 9.09 -11.47
C GLU A 203 16.09 8.91 -12.51
N VAL A 204 16.36 7.67 -12.92
CA VAL A 204 17.34 7.40 -13.99
C VAL A 204 16.78 7.82 -15.34
N LEU A 205 15.50 7.55 -15.60
CA LEU A 205 14.87 7.87 -16.88
C LEU A 205 14.63 9.38 -17.06
N SER A 206 14.40 10.14 -15.98
CA SER A 206 14.25 11.60 -16.03
C SER A 206 15.53 12.33 -16.44
N MET A 207 16.70 11.68 -16.32
CA MET A 207 17.98 12.22 -16.79
C MET A 207 18.20 12.05 -18.31
N LEU A 208 17.37 11.26 -18.98
CA LEU A 208 17.54 10.99 -20.41
C LEU A 208 16.82 12.04 -21.27
N PRO A 209 17.49 12.69 -22.23
CA PRO A 209 16.91 13.75 -23.05
C PRO A 209 16.08 13.17 -24.22
N PHE A 210 15.06 12.36 -23.93
CA PHE A 210 14.17 11.77 -24.93
C PHE A 210 12.71 12.16 -24.65
N GLY A 211 12.09 12.98 -25.50
CA GLY A 211 10.71 13.47 -25.29
C GLY A 211 9.64 12.36 -25.21
N ALA A 212 9.90 11.18 -25.78
CA ALA A 212 9.03 10.01 -25.63
C ALA A 212 9.09 9.42 -24.21
N VAL A 213 10.24 9.51 -23.54
CA VAL A 213 10.43 9.09 -22.14
C VAL A 213 9.70 10.05 -21.21
N ASP A 214 9.77 11.37 -21.45
CA ASP A 214 9.08 12.37 -20.64
C ASP A 214 7.57 12.13 -20.55
N THR A 215 6.94 11.79 -21.68
CA THR A 215 5.50 11.50 -21.70
C THR A 215 5.16 10.22 -20.94
N ALA A 216 6.00 9.17 -21.06
CA ALA A 216 5.81 7.92 -20.33
C ALA A 216 6.03 8.07 -18.83
N MET A 217 7.00 8.91 -18.42
CA MET A 217 7.34 9.14 -17.02
C MET A 217 6.18 9.77 -16.25
N LYS A 218 5.39 10.64 -16.87
CA LYS A 218 4.18 11.22 -16.26
C LYS A 218 3.19 10.18 -15.74
N TYR A 219 3.14 9.00 -16.35
CA TYR A 219 2.23 7.90 -15.97
C TYR A 219 2.93 6.78 -15.18
N PHE A 220 4.18 6.99 -14.79
CA PHE A 220 4.93 6.05 -14.00
C PHE A 220 4.53 6.16 -12.52
N PRO A 221 4.42 5.07 -11.72
CA PRO A 221 3.79 5.11 -10.41
C PRO A 221 4.32 6.20 -9.45
N ALA A 222 5.64 6.34 -9.30
CA ALA A 222 6.20 7.37 -8.41
C ALA A 222 5.89 8.80 -8.89
N GLN A 223 5.96 9.05 -10.19
CA GLN A 223 5.68 10.36 -10.77
C GLN A 223 4.19 10.70 -10.76
N ALA A 224 3.32 9.72 -10.97
CA ALA A 224 1.89 9.92 -10.80
C ALA A 224 1.57 10.25 -9.34
N ALA A 225 2.21 9.56 -8.39
CA ALA A 225 2.02 9.80 -6.96
C ALA A 225 2.52 11.18 -6.50
N SER A 226 3.59 11.73 -7.09
CA SER A 226 4.12 13.05 -6.72
C SER A 226 3.18 14.22 -7.04
N SER A 227 2.21 14.01 -7.94
CA SER A 227 1.16 14.99 -8.24
C SER A 227 -0.02 14.99 -7.24
N LEU A 228 0.00 14.06 -6.27
CA LEU A 228 -1.04 13.90 -5.25
C LEU A 228 -0.51 14.42 -3.91
N GLY A 229 -1.41 14.87 -3.03
CA GLY A 229 -0.98 15.42 -1.73
C GLY A 229 -0.60 16.90 -1.74
N SER A 230 -0.99 17.65 -2.76
CA SER A 230 -0.82 19.09 -2.84
C SER A 230 -2.17 19.79 -3.03
N VAL A 231 -2.32 20.99 -2.46
CA VAL A 231 -3.50 21.86 -2.67
C VAL A 231 -3.35 22.58 -4.00
N ALA A 232 -2.15 23.09 -4.28
CA ALA A 232 -1.80 23.66 -5.57
C ALA A 232 -1.63 22.58 -6.64
N ARG A 233 -1.91 22.94 -7.89
CA ARG A 233 -1.59 22.06 -9.01
C ARG A 233 -0.10 22.14 -9.27
N VAL A 234 0.58 21.00 -9.21
CA VAL A 234 1.97 20.89 -9.64
C VAL A 234 2.04 21.13 -11.15
N GLU A 235 2.84 22.11 -11.57
CA GLU A 235 3.05 22.46 -12.97
C GLU A 235 3.66 21.26 -13.73
N ASP A 236 3.27 21.07 -15.00
CA ASP A 236 3.63 19.92 -15.84
C ASP A 236 3.22 18.52 -15.39
N ALA A 237 2.57 18.40 -14.22
CA ALA A 237 2.08 17.13 -13.67
C ALA A 237 0.70 16.73 -14.20
N VAL A 238 0.42 15.44 -14.10
CA VAL A 238 -0.87 14.85 -14.47
C VAL A 238 -1.95 15.33 -13.49
N ALA A 239 -3.18 15.51 -13.97
CA ALA A 239 -4.30 15.90 -13.10
C ALA A 239 -4.50 14.87 -11.97
N PRO A 240 -4.83 15.28 -10.72
CA PRO A 240 -4.93 14.36 -9.58
C PRO A 240 -5.84 13.15 -9.81
N GLY A 241 -6.98 13.34 -10.47
CA GLY A 241 -7.89 12.23 -10.82
C GLY A 241 -7.24 11.22 -11.78
N THR A 242 -6.51 11.71 -12.79
CA THR A 242 -5.78 10.86 -13.74
C THR A 242 -4.60 10.17 -13.08
N ALA A 243 -3.91 10.82 -12.13
CA ALA A 243 -2.85 10.20 -11.35
C ALA A 243 -3.36 9.04 -10.47
N VAL A 244 -4.47 9.25 -9.74
CA VAL A 244 -5.13 8.17 -8.98
C VAL A 244 -5.55 7.02 -9.89
N PHE A 245 -6.16 7.33 -11.04
CA PHE A 245 -6.55 6.31 -12.01
C PHE A 245 -5.35 5.53 -12.55
N THR A 246 -4.25 6.22 -12.85
CA THR A 246 -2.99 5.61 -13.33
C THR A 246 -2.40 4.65 -12.29
N LEU A 247 -2.32 5.09 -11.03
CA LEU A 247 -1.86 4.24 -9.93
C LEU A 247 -2.77 3.03 -9.73
N ALA A 248 -4.09 3.22 -9.82
CA ALA A 248 -5.06 2.13 -9.73
C ALA A 248 -4.90 1.12 -10.88
N LEU A 249 -4.63 1.58 -12.11
CA LEU A 249 -4.33 0.72 -13.25
C LEU A 249 -3.04 -0.09 -13.05
N TRP A 250 -1.98 0.53 -12.56
CA TRP A 250 -0.73 -0.17 -12.23
C TRP A 250 -0.93 -1.23 -11.15
N ALA A 251 -1.63 -0.88 -10.06
CA ALA A 251 -1.96 -1.82 -9.00
C ALA A 251 -2.82 -2.98 -9.54
N ALA A 252 -3.85 -2.68 -10.33
CA ALA A 252 -4.72 -3.68 -10.95
C ALA A 252 -3.95 -4.60 -11.91
N ALA A 253 -3.06 -4.05 -12.74
CA ALA A 253 -2.25 -4.82 -13.68
C ALA A 253 -1.32 -5.81 -12.96
N ILE A 254 -0.60 -5.35 -11.93
CA ILE A 254 0.29 -6.20 -11.14
C ILE A 254 -0.51 -7.24 -10.35
N MET A 255 -1.64 -6.86 -9.75
CA MET A 255 -2.52 -7.79 -9.04
C MET A 255 -3.14 -8.84 -9.99
N ALA A 256 -3.49 -8.45 -11.21
CA ALA A 256 -3.95 -9.39 -12.24
C ALA A 256 -2.83 -10.34 -12.66
N ALA A 257 -1.62 -9.84 -12.90
CA ALA A 257 -0.44 -10.67 -13.20
C ALA A 257 -0.16 -11.66 -12.06
N ALA A 258 -0.15 -11.20 -10.79
CA ALA A 258 0.02 -12.06 -9.62
C ALA A 258 -1.09 -13.12 -9.51
N THR A 259 -2.36 -12.73 -9.75
CA THR A 259 -3.51 -13.65 -9.73
C THR A 259 -3.40 -14.72 -10.81
N THR A 260 -3.03 -14.35 -12.03
CA THR A 260 -2.87 -15.32 -13.14
C THR A 260 -1.72 -16.29 -12.86
N LEU A 261 -0.59 -15.81 -12.35
CA LEU A 261 0.53 -16.65 -11.99
C LEU A 261 0.18 -17.60 -10.83
N LEU A 262 -0.56 -17.13 -9.82
CA LEU A 262 -1.03 -17.94 -8.70
C LEU A 262 -1.97 -19.07 -9.13
N LYS A 263 -2.77 -18.86 -10.18
CA LYS A 263 -3.65 -19.89 -10.77
C LYS A 263 -2.88 -20.92 -11.60
N ARG A 264 -1.79 -20.50 -12.26
CA ARG A 264 -1.02 -21.36 -13.19
C ARG A 264 0.10 -22.14 -12.52
N ARG A 265 0.68 -21.61 -11.44
CA ARG A 265 1.80 -22.24 -10.73
C ARG A 265 1.33 -22.91 -9.44
N ASP A 266 1.69 -24.18 -9.30
CA ASP A 266 1.56 -24.90 -8.04
C ASP A 266 2.43 -24.27 -6.93
N VAL A 267 2.10 -24.65 -5.69
CA VAL A 267 2.65 -24.09 -4.43
C VAL A 267 2.99 -25.25 -3.51
#